data_AF-A0A7J4Q2J8-F1
#
_entry.id   AF-A0A7J4Q2J8-F1
#
_cell.length_a   1.000
_cell.length_b   1.000
_cell.length_c   1.000
_cell.angle_alpha   90.00
_cell.angle_beta   90.00
_cell.angle_gamma   90.00
#
_symmetry.space_group_name_H-M   'P 1'
#
loop_
_entity.id
_entity.type
_entity.pdbx_description
1 polymer ?
#
loop_
_entity_poly.entity_id
_entity_poly.type
_entity_poly.pdbx_seq_one_letter_code
_entity_poly.pdbx_strand_id
1 'polypeptide(L)'
;SWTANLSAIRNARDLAVEEAAQRAIQTGIPERGSAFRRVLDSCGIEKTGDVILATIHYLRFVEKETNTPPRELKTLVSQSGKWSEEEVEKWNLSLYINRMLEGGVSGKKQEPLLEYPAGMPKKNRYVVLTDAGRNYLERLSRD
;
A
#
# COMPACT_ATOMS: atom_id res chain seq x y z
N SER A 1 -4.17 28.86 9.99
CA SER A 1 -3.77 28.20 11.25
C SER A 1 -2.59 27.28 10.98
N TRP A 2 -1.86 26.89 12.02
CA TRP A 2 -0.75 25.93 11.92
C TRP A 2 -1.17 24.56 11.33
N THR A 3 -2.42 24.17 11.57
CA THR A 3 -3.06 22.98 10.97
C THR A 3 -3.23 23.07 9.45
N ALA A 4 -3.49 24.26 8.90
CA ALA A 4 -3.61 24.46 7.45
C ALA A 4 -2.26 24.40 6.71
N ASN A 5 -1.16 24.76 7.38
CA ASN A 5 0.19 24.63 6.80
C ASN A 5 0.66 23.18 6.79
N LEU A 6 0.33 22.39 7.83
CA LEU A 6 0.64 20.97 7.86
C LEU A 6 -0.15 20.16 6.83
N SER A 7 -1.42 20.50 6.58
CA SER A 7 -2.21 19.88 5.51
C SER A 7 -1.67 20.26 4.13
N ALA A 8 -1.24 21.51 3.92
CA ALA A 8 -0.62 21.92 2.67
C ALA A 8 0.70 21.19 2.38
N ILE A 9 1.54 20.98 3.39
CA ILE A 9 2.79 20.23 3.26
C ILE A 9 2.53 18.74 3.00
N ARG A 10 1.57 18.13 3.70
CA ARG A 10 1.13 16.74 3.42
C ARG A 10 0.63 16.60 1.99
N ASN A 11 -0.29 17.48 1.58
CA ASN A 11 -0.84 17.48 0.23
C ASN A 11 0.25 17.65 -0.83
N ALA A 12 1.24 18.52 -0.64
CA ALA A 12 2.34 18.71 -1.58
C ALA A 12 3.23 17.46 -1.70
N ARG A 13 3.45 16.73 -0.60
CA ARG A 13 4.19 15.46 -0.61
C ARG A 13 3.39 14.36 -1.31
N ASP A 14 2.11 14.25 -0.99
CA ASP A 14 1.22 13.26 -1.59
C ASP A 14 1.07 13.54 -3.09
N LEU A 15 1.01 14.81 -3.50
CA LEU A 15 1.03 15.22 -4.91
C LEU A 15 2.37 14.86 -5.58
N ALA A 16 3.51 15.07 -4.92
CA ALA A 16 4.81 14.73 -5.48
C ALA A 16 5.01 13.22 -5.64
N VAL A 17 4.47 12.41 -4.72
CA VAL A 17 4.45 10.95 -4.82
C VAL A 17 3.49 10.50 -5.92
N GLU A 18 2.30 11.10 -6.00
CA GLU A 18 1.31 10.82 -7.04
C GLU A 18 1.84 11.20 -8.44
N GLU A 19 2.53 12.34 -8.59
CA GLU A 19 3.16 12.77 -9.83
C GLU A 19 4.34 11.86 -10.25
N ALA A 20 5.19 11.49 -9.30
CA ALA A 20 6.31 10.58 -9.57
C ALA A 20 5.80 9.20 -10.05
N ALA A 21 4.65 8.77 -9.55
CA ALA A 21 4.08 7.51 -9.92
C ALA A 21 3.16 7.57 -11.15
N GLN A 22 2.48 8.70 -11.41
CA GLN A 22 1.78 8.95 -12.68
C GLN A 22 2.74 8.95 -13.87
N ARG A 23 3.96 9.48 -13.71
CA ARG A 23 5.01 9.38 -14.73
C ARG A 23 5.42 7.92 -14.99
N ALA A 24 5.46 7.08 -13.95
CA ALA A 24 5.82 5.67 -14.05
C ALA A 24 4.75 4.77 -14.71
N ILE A 25 3.48 5.19 -14.70
CA ILE A 25 2.38 4.46 -15.37
C ILE A 25 2.51 4.56 -16.91
N GLN A 26 3.08 5.65 -17.43
CA GLN A 26 3.13 5.92 -18.89
C GLN A 26 4.17 5.09 -19.67
N THR A 27 5.09 4.40 -19.00
CA THR A 27 6.32 3.84 -19.60
C THR A 27 6.41 2.30 -19.58
N GLY A 28 5.45 1.61 -18.97
CA GLY A 28 5.36 0.15 -18.97
C GLY A 28 6.22 -0.56 -17.90
N ILE A 29 6.00 -1.87 -17.77
CA ILE A 29 6.33 -2.77 -16.64
C ILE A 29 7.67 -2.55 -15.91
N PRO A 30 8.81 -2.18 -16.56
CA PRO A 30 10.06 -1.87 -15.85
C PRO A 30 9.96 -0.68 -14.89
N GLU A 31 9.20 0.36 -15.26
CA GLU A 31 9.07 1.53 -14.39
C GLU A 31 8.10 1.29 -13.24
N ARG A 32 7.01 0.55 -13.44
CA ARG A 32 5.98 0.29 -12.42
C ARG A 32 6.59 -0.27 -11.13
N GLY A 33 7.37 -1.34 -11.27
CA GLY A 33 8.07 -1.98 -10.15
C GLY A 33 9.10 -1.05 -9.52
N SER A 34 9.91 -0.37 -10.33
CA SER A 34 10.92 0.57 -9.84
C SER A 34 10.31 1.80 -9.12
N ALA A 35 9.15 2.27 -9.56
CA ALA A 35 8.43 3.37 -8.92
C ALA A 35 7.86 2.94 -7.58
N PHE A 36 7.26 1.74 -7.53
CA PHE A 36 6.84 1.15 -6.27
C PHE A 36 8.03 0.92 -5.32
N ARG A 37 9.18 0.48 -5.84
CA ARG A 37 10.43 0.34 -5.08
C ARG A 37 10.87 1.65 -4.44
N ARG A 38 10.85 2.76 -5.21
CA ARG A 38 11.18 4.10 -4.70
C ARG A 38 10.27 4.50 -3.54
N VAL A 39 8.96 4.21 -3.64
CA VAL A 39 8.01 4.47 -2.55
C VAL A 39 8.38 3.68 -1.30
N LEU A 40 8.65 2.37 -1.43
CA LEU A 40 9.03 1.53 -0.30
C LEU A 40 10.33 2.00 0.37
N ASP A 41 11.35 2.31 -0.42
CA ASP A 41 12.65 2.75 0.10
C ASP A 41 12.55 4.13 0.76
N SER A 42 11.79 5.07 0.18
CA SER A 42 11.59 6.42 0.76
C SER A 42 10.86 6.41 2.09
N CYS A 43 10.10 5.35 2.37
CA CYS A 43 9.29 5.19 3.57
C CYS A 43 9.89 4.15 4.55
N GLY A 44 11.08 3.60 4.28
CA GLY A 44 11.70 2.58 5.13
C GLY A 44 10.87 1.30 5.28
N ILE A 45 10.04 0.96 4.29
CA ILE A 45 9.09 -0.16 4.38
C ILE A 45 9.79 -1.48 4.01
N GLU A 46 9.86 -2.39 4.98
CA GLU A 46 10.51 -3.69 4.82
C GLU A 46 9.70 -4.87 5.38
N LYS A 47 8.89 -4.66 6.41
CA LYS A 47 8.11 -5.75 7.02
C LYS A 47 7.00 -6.19 6.08
N THR A 48 6.80 -7.50 5.94
CA THR A 48 5.80 -8.08 5.02
C THR A 48 4.40 -7.47 5.16
N GLY A 49 3.94 -7.23 6.40
CA GLY A 49 2.64 -6.58 6.63
C GLY A 49 2.59 -5.16 6.06
N ASP A 50 3.62 -4.38 6.31
CA ASP A 50 3.72 -2.97 5.87
C ASP A 50 3.85 -2.91 4.34
N VAL A 51 4.61 -3.82 3.74
CA VAL A 51 4.72 -3.98 2.29
C VAL A 51 3.37 -4.29 1.67
N ILE A 52 2.59 -5.22 2.23
CA ILE A 52 1.26 -5.57 1.73
C ILE A 52 0.32 -4.36 1.82
N LEU A 53 0.34 -3.63 2.94
CA LEU A 53 -0.49 -2.43 3.14
C LEU A 53 -0.11 -1.33 2.13
N ALA A 54 1.18 -1.08 1.93
CA ALA A 54 1.69 -0.14 0.94
C ALA A 54 1.33 -0.55 -0.49
N THR A 55 1.39 -1.84 -0.81
CA THR A 55 1.02 -2.39 -2.12
C THR A 55 -0.47 -2.12 -2.42
N ILE A 56 -1.35 -2.42 -1.48
CA ILE A 56 -2.79 -2.15 -1.61
C ILE A 56 -3.03 -0.65 -1.80
N HIS A 57 -2.40 0.18 -0.97
CA HIS A 57 -2.54 1.63 -1.05
C HIS A 57 -2.09 2.17 -2.41
N TYR A 58 -0.91 1.75 -2.88
CA TYR A 58 -0.37 2.15 -4.17
C TYR A 58 -1.30 1.75 -5.33
N LEU A 59 -1.77 0.50 -5.38
CA LEU A 59 -2.71 0.06 -6.41
C LEU A 59 -4.00 0.90 -6.43
N ARG A 60 -4.58 1.19 -5.26
CA ARG A 60 -5.85 1.92 -5.15
C ARG A 60 -5.73 3.41 -5.43
N PHE A 61 -4.69 4.05 -4.88
CA PHE A 61 -4.58 5.51 -4.87
C PHE A 61 -3.69 6.03 -5.97
N VAL A 62 -2.65 5.31 -6.35
CA VAL A 62 -1.71 5.76 -7.38
C VAL A 62 -2.12 5.22 -8.75
N GLU A 63 -2.31 3.91 -8.86
CA GLU A 63 -2.67 3.27 -10.14
C GLU A 63 -4.17 3.29 -10.43
N LYS A 64 -4.99 3.70 -9.45
CA LYS A 64 -6.47 3.73 -9.51
C LYS A 64 -7.08 2.36 -9.88
N GLU A 65 -6.36 1.29 -9.63
CA GLU A 65 -6.81 -0.08 -9.83
C GLU A 65 -7.75 -0.47 -8.70
N THR A 66 -9.01 -0.76 -9.02
CA THR A 66 -10.03 -1.10 -8.00
C THR A 66 -10.12 -2.60 -7.72
N ASN A 67 -9.55 -3.42 -8.61
CA ASN A 67 -9.77 -4.85 -8.64
C ASN A 67 -8.45 -5.62 -8.84
N THR A 68 -7.78 -5.93 -7.73
CA THR A 68 -6.45 -6.55 -7.76
C THR A 68 -6.44 -7.78 -6.85
N PRO A 69 -6.55 -9.01 -7.40
CA PRO A 69 -6.48 -10.22 -6.59
C PRO A 69 -5.10 -10.36 -5.92
N PRO A 70 -4.96 -11.14 -4.83
CA PRO A 70 -3.68 -11.27 -4.10
C PRO A 70 -2.47 -11.62 -4.98
N ARG A 71 -2.67 -12.36 -6.08
CA ARG A 71 -1.60 -12.65 -7.03
C ARG A 71 -1.04 -11.39 -7.70
N GLU A 72 -1.88 -10.41 -8.06
CA GLU A 72 -1.42 -9.13 -8.63
C GLU A 72 -0.61 -8.31 -7.62
N LEU A 73 -0.97 -8.38 -6.32
CA LEU A 73 -0.18 -7.77 -5.26
C LEU A 73 1.22 -8.40 -5.20
N LYS A 74 1.30 -9.74 -5.24
CA LYS A 74 2.59 -10.45 -5.29
C LYS A 74 3.40 -10.02 -6.52
N THR A 75 2.77 -9.95 -7.69
CA THR A 75 3.43 -9.52 -8.92
C THR A 75 4.04 -8.13 -8.80
N LEU A 76 3.32 -7.15 -8.24
CA LEU A 76 3.87 -5.81 -8.04
C LEU A 76 5.03 -5.80 -7.02
N VAL A 77 4.91 -6.57 -5.93
CA VAL A 77 6.00 -6.70 -4.95
C VAL A 77 7.24 -7.31 -5.60
N SER A 78 7.13 -8.39 -6.37
CA SER A 78 8.26 -9.00 -7.07
C SER A 78 8.86 -8.05 -8.11
N GLN A 79 8.02 -7.29 -8.83
CA GLN A 79 8.47 -6.27 -9.79
C GLN A 79 9.29 -5.15 -9.14
N SER A 80 9.15 -4.93 -7.83
CA SER A 80 10.01 -3.96 -7.10
C SER A 80 11.48 -4.35 -7.06
N GLY A 81 11.81 -5.62 -7.32
CA GLY A 81 13.17 -6.14 -7.21
C GLY A 81 13.74 -6.13 -5.79
N LYS A 82 12.94 -5.81 -4.76
CA LYS A 82 13.36 -5.87 -3.34
C LYS A 82 13.26 -7.27 -2.75
N TRP A 83 12.32 -8.07 -3.26
CA TRP A 83 12.16 -9.47 -2.94
C TRP A 83 12.03 -10.26 -4.25
N SER A 84 12.64 -11.43 -4.28
CA SER A 84 12.49 -12.37 -5.39
C SER A 84 11.08 -12.94 -5.46
N GLU A 85 10.68 -13.41 -6.65
CA GLU A 85 9.38 -14.06 -6.83
C GLU A 85 9.20 -15.27 -5.91
N GLU A 86 10.26 -16.05 -5.69
CA GLU A 86 10.26 -17.20 -4.78
C GLU A 86 10.04 -16.81 -3.31
N GLU A 87 10.58 -15.67 -2.87
CA GLU A 87 10.35 -15.15 -1.52
C GLU A 87 8.91 -14.67 -1.35
N VAL A 88 8.40 -13.90 -2.32
CA VAL A 88 7.05 -13.35 -2.29
C VAL A 88 5.99 -14.45 -2.39
N GLU A 89 6.28 -15.55 -3.10
CA GLU A 89 5.33 -16.64 -3.24
C GLU A 89 5.01 -17.33 -1.90
N LYS A 90 5.99 -17.36 -0.98
CA LYS A 90 5.84 -17.90 0.38
C LYS A 90 4.94 -17.03 1.26
N TRP A 91 4.65 -15.78 0.86
CA TRP A 91 3.84 -14.88 1.66
C TRP A 91 2.36 -15.24 1.59
N ASN A 92 1.75 -15.47 2.75
CA ASN A 92 0.31 -15.72 2.85
C ASN A 92 -0.49 -14.41 2.87
N LEU A 93 -0.58 -13.75 1.72
CA LEU A 93 -1.25 -12.44 1.59
C LEU A 93 -2.69 -12.47 2.11
N SER A 94 -3.44 -13.53 1.85
CA SER A 94 -4.82 -13.64 2.33
C SER A 94 -4.90 -13.61 3.85
N LEU A 95 -4.00 -14.30 4.55
CA LEU A 95 -3.92 -14.26 6.01
C LEU A 95 -3.57 -12.87 6.53
N TYR A 96 -2.58 -12.20 5.94
CA TYR A 96 -2.22 -10.83 6.32
C TYR A 96 -3.39 -9.85 6.11
N ILE A 97 -4.05 -9.91 4.95
CA ILE A 97 -5.21 -9.08 4.64
C ILE A 97 -6.34 -9.32 5.64
N ASN A 98 -6.66 -10.58 5.95
CA ASN A 98 -7.71 -10.92 6.90
C ASN A 98 -7.37 -10.38 8.31
N ARG A 99 -6.12 -10.51 8.78
CA ARG A 99 -5.69 -9.94 10.07
C ARG A 99 -5.77 -8.42 10.11
N MET A 100 -5.48 -7.76 8.99
CA MET A 100 -5.60 -6.31 8.87
C MET A 100 -7.06 -5.84 8.82
N LEU A 101 -7.97 -6.64 8.25
CA LEU A 101 -9.43 -6.42 8.29
C LEU A 101 -10.01 -6.60 9.70
N GLU A 102 -9.42 -7.50 10.51
CA GLU A 102 -9.87 -7.81 11.87
C GLU A 102 -9.32 -6.85 12.94
N GLY A 103 -8.38 -5.96 12.58
CA GLY A 103 -7.80 -5.02 13.53
C GLY A 103 -6.65 -5.58 14.37
N GLY A 104 -5.83 -6.47 13.82
CA GLY A 104 -4.53 -6.75 14.43
C GLY A 104 -3.75 -7.94 13.87
N VAL A 105 -2.46 -7.70 13.60
CA VAL A 105 -1.40 -8.72 13.38
C VAL A 105 -0.63 -9.01 14.69
N SER A 106 -0.82 -8.15 15.70
CA SER A 106 -0.26 -8.21 17.06
C SER A 106 -1.44 -8.32 18.03
N GLY A 107 -1.40 -9.26 18.99
CA GLY A 107 -2.54 -9.70 19.82
C GLY A 107 -3.25 -8.70 20.75
N LYS A 108 -3.27 -7.39 20.43
CA LYS A 108 -4.11 -6.37 21.05
C LYS A 108 -5.11 -5.86 20.00
N LYS A 109 -6.40 -5.80 20.35
CA LYS A 109 -7.46 -5.23 19.48
C LYS A 109 -7.06 -3.81 19.07
N GLN A 110 -6.66 -3.62 17.82
CA GLN A 110 -6.41 -2.34 17.18
C GLN A 110 -7.55 -2.04 16.21
N GLU A 111 -7.61 -0.81 15.72
CA GLU A 111 -8.52 -0.48 14.63
C GLU A 111 -8.10 -1.24 13.35
N PRO A 112 -9.06 -1.75 12.56
CA PRO A 112 -8.77 -2.35 11.25
C PRO A 112 -7.97 -1.41 10.36
N LEU A 113 -6.91 -1.93 9.74
CA LEU A 113 -6.09 -1.18 8.78
C LEU A 113 -6.70 -1.26 7.37
N LEU A 114 -7.53 -2.28 7.12
CA LEU A 114 -8.22 -2.51 5.86
C LEU A 114 -9.73 -2.59 6.08
N GLU A 115 -10.47 -2.29 5.03
CA GLU A 115 -11.91 -2.50 4.95
C GLU A 115 -12.34 -2.92 3.54
N TYR A 116 -13.57 -3.40 3.44
CA TYR A 116 -14.23 -3.58 2.16
C TYR A 116 -14.97 -2.29 1.79
N PRO A 117 -14.72 -1.72 0.60
CA PRO A 117 -15.43 -0.53 0.16
C PRO A 117 -16.93 -0.80 0.02
N ALA A 118 -17.75 0.22 0.29
CA ALA A 118 -19.19 0.13 0.19
C ALA A 118 -19.63 -0.25 -1.24
N GLY A 119 -20.62 -1.14 -1.36
CA GLY A 119 -21.13 -1.60 -2.65
C GLY A 119 -20.27 -2.64 -3.39
N MET A 120 -19.09 -2.99 -2.86
CA MET A 120 -18.24 -4.04 -3.44
C MET A 120 -18.42 -5.38 -2.72
N PRO A 121 -18.18 -6.52 -3.40
CA PRO A 121 -18.14 -7.82 -2.75
C PRO A 121 -17.07 -7.88 -1.64
N LYS A 122 -17.38 -8.57 -0.53
CA LYS A 122 -16.42 -8.82 0.56
C LYS A 122 -15.35 -9.85 0.15
N LYS A 123 -14.42 -9.41 -0.71
CA LYS A 123 -13.30 -10.21 -1.24
C LYS A 123 -12.01 -9.41 -1.20
N ASN A 124 -10.89 -10.07 -0.87
CA ASN A 124 -9.57 -9.45 -0.75
C ASN A 124 -9.13 -8.66 -2.00
N ARG A 125 -9.66 -8.98 -3.18
CA ARG A 125 -9.35 -8.25 -4.41
C ARG A 125 -9.82 -6.78 -4.43
N TYR A 126 -10.72 -6.41 -3.52
CA TYR A 126 -11.33 -5.07 -3.45
C TYR A 126 -10.96 -4.28 -2.21
N VAL A 127 -10.17 -4.85 -1.28
CA VAL A 127 -9.87 -4.15 -0.02
C VAL A 127 -9.20 -2.81 -0.27
N VAL A 128 -9.48 -1.87 0.62
CA VAL A 128 -8.90 -0.52 0.68
C VAL A 128 -8.43 -0.24 2.10
N LEU A 129 -7.56 0.74 2.26
CA LEU A 129 -7.13 1.19 3.59
C LEU A 129 -8.25 1.97 4.27
N THR A 130 -8.40 1.76 5.57
CA THR A 130 -9.17 2.65 6.45
C THR A 130 -8.38 3.93 6.73
N ASP A 131 -8.99 4.87 7.46
CA ASP A 131 -8.26 6.01 8.03
C ASP A 131 -7.12 5.56 8.96
N ALA A 132 -7.35 4.52 9.77
CA ALA A 132 -6.32 3.96 10.64
C ALA A 132 -5.15 3.38 9.82
N GLY A 133 -5.44 2.66 8.73
CA GLY A 133 -4.45 2.14 7.80
C GLY A 133 -3.60 3.23 7.15
N ARG A 134 -4.22 4.30 6.68
CA ARG A 134 -3.51 5.46 6.11
C ARG A 134 -2.61 6.13 7.14
N ASN A 135 -3.15 6.42 8.32
CA ASN A 135 -2.40 7.01 9.43
C ASN A 135 -1.22 6.14 9.87
N TYR A 136 -1.37 4.81 9.82
CA TYR A 136 -0.29 3.88 10.12
C TYR A 136 0.87 4.00 9.12
N LEU A 137 0.59 3.96 7.81
CA LEU A 137 1.61 4.15 6.77
C LEU A 137 2.28 5.53 6.86
N GLU A 138 1.51 6.57 7.15
CA GLU A 138 2.07 7.91 7.31
C GLU A 138 3.08 8.00 8.46
N ARG A 139 2.83 7.30 9.58
CA ARG A 139 3.77 7.25 10.71
C ARG A 139 5.07 6.54 10.33
N LEU A 140 4.98 5.45 9.56
CA LEU A 140 6.17 4.75 9.05
C LEU A 140 7.04 5.67 8.17
N SER A 141 6.42 6.55 7.37
CA SER A 141 7.14 7.47 6.47
C SER A 141 7.87 8.64 7.16
N ARG A 142 7.80 8.76 8.49
CA ARG A 142 8.35 9.89 9.26
C ARG A 142 9.56 9.54 10.13
N ASP A 143 9.85 8.26 10.28
CA ASP A 143 11.02 7.73 10.99
C ASP A 143 12.12 7.38 9.97
#